data_AF-A0A3D3NHX0-F1
#
_entry.id   AF-A0A3D3NHX0-F1
#
_cell.length_a   1.000
_cell.length_b   1.000
_cell.length_c   1.000
_cell.angle_alpha   90.00
_cell.angle_beta   90.00
_cell.angle_gamma   90.00
#
_symmetry.space_group_name_H-M   'P 1'
#
loop_
_entity.id
_entity.type
_entity.pdbx_description
1 polymer ?
#
loop_
_entity_poly.entity_id
_entity_poly.type
_entity_poly.pdbx_seq_one_letter_code
_entity_poly.pdbx_strand_id
1 'polypeptide(L)'
;MLLSSPSAAGKSLSQIPEIRAGQSIELLKELHILTRDGKLNQDSRRKLKQVYHLYHFIEPLLAEVANRGGEPTVADHGAGKSYLGFILYDLFFRNRDRGHIYGIELRQDLGERARSLA
;
A
#
# COMPACT_ATOMS: atom_id res chain seq x y z
N MET A 1 -35.35 -14.15 31.94
CA MET A 1 -35.49 -13.24 30.79
C MET A 1 -34.23 -12.40 30.75
N LEU A 2 -33.33 -12.66 29.80
CA LEU A 2 -32.28 -11.73 29.34
C LEU A 2 -31.63 -12.42 28.13
N LEU A 3 -32.12 -12.03 26.95
CA LEU A 3 -31.50 -12.29 25.67
C LEU A 3 -30.23 -11.45 25.59
N SER A 4 -29.12 -12.04 25.16
CA SER A 4 -27.97 -11.27 24.66
C SER A 4 -27.33 -12.04 23.51
N SER A 5 -27.25 -11.32 22.40
CA SER A 5 -27.10 -11.73 21.00
C SER A 5 -25.76 -12.40 20.66
N PRO A 6 -25.69 -13.17 19.56
CA PRO A 6 -24.42 -13.73 19.10
C PRO A 6 -23.50 -12.61 18.59
N SER A 7 -22.30 -12.57 19.15
CA SER A 7 -21.18 -11.76 18.67
C SER A 7 -20.91 -12.08 17.20
N ALA A 8 -21.13 -11.10 16.33
CA ALA A 8 -20.72 -11.19 14.93
C ALA A 8 -19.19 -11.32 14.88
N ALA A 9 -18.72 -12.55 14.76
CA ALA A 9 -17.32 -12.86 14.54
C ALA A 9 -16.86 -12.13 13.27
N GLY A 10 -16.07 -11.08 13.44
CA GLY A 10 -15.35 -10.44 12.36
C GLY A 10 -14.50 -11.49 11.67
N LYS A 11 -14.82 -11.80 10.40
CA LYS A 11 -13.98 -12.66 9.58
C LYS A 11 -12.57 -12.09 9.58
N SER A 12 -11.63 -12.88 10.07
CA SER A 12 -10.20 -12.58 10.01
C SER A 12 -9.85 -12.18 8.57
N LEU A 13 -9.40 -10.93 8.38
CA LEU A 13 -8.95 -10.37 7.10
C LEU A 13 -7.69 -11.08 6.56
N SER A 14 -7.18 -12.10 7.26
CA SER A 14 -6.04 -12.95 6.90
C SER A 14 -6.31 -13.97 5.76
N GLN A 15 -7.31 -13.76 4.89
CA GLN A 15 -7.74 -14.77 3.90
C GLN A 15 -7.59 -14.37 2.43
N ILE A 16 -6.90 -13.27 2.09
CA ILE A 16 -6.55 -12.96 0.70
C ILE A 16 -5.09 -13.35 0.48
N PRO A 17 -4.79 -14.47 -0.21
CA PRO A 17 -3.42 -14.98 -0.39
C PRO A 17 -2.47 -13.96 -1.04
N GLU A 18 -3.01 -13.02 -1.82
CA GLU A 18 -2.22 -12.00 -2.52
C GLU A 18 -1.82 -10.82 -1.63
N ILE A 19 -2.43 -10.61 -0.45
CA ILE A 19 -2.11 -9.48 0.43
C ILE A 19 -1.03 -9.88 1.43
N ARG A 20 -0.03 -9.02 1.60
CA ARG A 20 1.08 -9.29 2.51
C ARG A 20 0.70 -9.03 3.96
N ALA A 21 1.33 -9.78 4.87
CA ALA A 21 1.23 -9.52 6.30
C ALA A 21 1.73 -8.10 6.61
N GLY A 22 1.00 -7.38 7.47
CA GLY A 22 1.33 -6.01 7.88
C GLY A 22 0.93 -4.91 6.89
N GLN A 23 0.43 -5.26 5.71
CA GLN A 23 -0.02 -4.30 4.72
C GLN A 23 -1.35 -3.64 5.13
N SER A 24 -1.48 -2.34 4.89
CA SER A 24 -2.65 -1.57 5.29
C SER A 24 -3.87 -1.89 4.42
N ILE A 25 -4.85 -2.57 5.03
CA ILE A 25 -6.13 -2.88 4.38
C ILE A 25 -6.89 -1.61 3.98
N GLU A 26 -6.86 -0.57 4.82
CA GLU A 26 -7.55 0.68 4.51
C GLU A 26 -6.90 1.40 3.32
N LEU A 27 -5.57 1.45 3.25
CA LEU A 27 -4.88 1.95 2.06
C LEU A 27 -5.25 1.16 0.81
N LEU A 28 -5.29 -0.17 0.90
CA LEU A 28 -5.68 -1.02 -0.23
C LEU A 28 -7.13 -0.76 -0.69
N LYS A 29 -8.05 -0.39 0.21
CA LYS A 29 -9.41 0.02 -0.15
C LYS A 29 -9.42 1.39 -0.84
N GLU A 30 -8.67 2.37 -0.33
CA GLU A 30 -8.56 3.71 -0.92
C GLU A 30 -7.92 3.69 -2.32
N LEU A 31 -6.99 2.76 -2.54
CA LEU A 31 -6.41 2.47 -3.84
C LEU A 31 -7.35 1.66 -4.75
N HIS A 32 -8.55 1.30 -4.29
CA HIS A 32 -9.50 0.44 -5.01
C HIS A 32 -8.93 -0.93 -5.41
N ILE A 33 -7.89 -1.40 -4.69
CA ILE A 33 -7.38 -2.76 -4.79
C ILE A 33 -8.33 -3.70 -4.07
N LEU A 34 -8.78 -3.29 -2.90
CA LEU A 34 -9.86 -3.92 -2.18
C LEU A 34 -11.17 -3.18 -2.42
N THR A 35 -12.26 -3.93 -2.48
CA THR A 35 -13.61 -3.40 -2.37
C THR A 35 -13.87 -2.90 -0.95
N ARG A 36 -14.96 -2.15 -0.74
CA ARG A 36 -15.34 -1.64 0.59
C ARG A 36 -15.55 -2.78 1.61
N ASP A 37 -16.07 -3.91 1.15
CA ASP A 37 -16.25 -5.16 1.90
C ASP A 37 -14.95 -5.99 2.04
N GLY A 38 -13.80 -5.45 1.63
CA GLY A 38 -12.48 -6.03 1.85
C GLY A 38 -12.11 -7.17 0.90
N LYS A 39 -12.81 -7.34 -0.22
CA LYS A 39 -12.49 -8.37 -1.23
C LYS A 39 -11.58 -7.81 -2.30
N LEU A 40 -10.71 -8.63 -2.89
CA LEU A 40 -9.85 -8.20 -3.98
C LEU A 40 -10.69 -7.83 -5.21
N ASN A 41 -10.54 -6.60 -5.70
CA ASN A 41 -11.18 -6.15 -6.92
C ASN A 41 -10.54 -6.87 -8.13
N GLN A 42 -11.36 -7.54 -8.94
CA GLN A 42 -10.91 -8.35 -10.09
C GLN A 42 -10.09 -7.53 -11.09
N ASP A 43 -10.50 -6.29 -11.36
CA ASP A 43 -9.81 -5.40 -12.31
C ASP A 43 -8.44 -4.97 -11.79
N SER A 44 -8.30 -4.89 -10.47
CA SER A 44 -7.06 -4.48 -9.81
C SER A 44 -6.04 -5.62 -9.70
N ARG A 45 -6.44 -6.90 -9.79
CA ARG A 45 -5.57 -8.05 -9.50
C ARG A 45 -4.32 -8.08 -10.39
N ARG A 46 -4.48 -7.88 -11.70
CA ARG A 46 -3.34 -7.85 -12.65
C ARG A 46 -2.40 -6.68 -12.34
N LYS A 47 -2.96 -5.51 -12.03
CA LYS A 47 -2.20 -4.32 -11.68
C LYS A 47 -1.44 -4.51 -10.36
N LEU A 48 -2.08 -5.08 -9.35
CA LEU A 48 -1.47 -5.39 -8.06
C LEU A 48 -0.27 -6.33 -8.22
N LYS A 49 -0.42 -7.38 -9.04
CA LYS A 49 0.69 -8.30 -9.35
C LYS A 49 1.89 -7.56 -9.96
N GLN A 50 1.66 -6.61 -10.86
CA GLN A 50 2.73 -5.80 -11.46
C GLN A 50 3.40 -4.90 -10.41
N VAL A 51 2.61 -4.23 -9.56
CA VAL A 51 3.13 -3.38 -8.48
C VAL A 51 3.98 -4.20 -7.51
N TYR A 52 3.54 -5.40 -7.12
CA TYR A 52 4.34 -6.27 -6.25
C TYR A 52 5.60 -6.79 -6.90
N HIS A 53 5.57 -7.09 -8.21
CA HIS A 53 6.76 -7.48 -8.92
C HIS A 53 7.81 -6.36 -8.90
N LEU A 54 7.38 -5.12 -9.13
CA LEU A 54 8.26 -3.96 -9.07
C LEU A 54 8.74 -3.67 -7.64
N TYR A 55 7.88 -3.79 -6.63
CA TYR A 55 8.27 -3.71 -5.24
C TYR A 55 9.38 -4.71 -4.89
N HIS A 56 9.22 -6.00 -5.28
CA HIS A 56 10.21 -7.03 -5.02
C HIS A 56 11.57 -6.76 -5.67
N PHE A 57 11.58 -6.04 -6.78
CA PHE A 57 12.81 -5.62 -7.44
C PHE A 57 13.47 -4.44 -6.70
N ILE A 58 12.69 -3.46 -6.23
CA ILE A 58 13.18 -2.23 -5.60
C ILE A 58 13.59 -2.45 -4.13
N GLU A 59 12.82 -3.24 -3.38
CA GLU A 59 13.02 -3.47 -1.95
C GLU A 59 14.45 -3.88 -1.56
N PRO A 60 15.12 -4.83 -2.23
CA PRO A 60 16.49 -5.20 -1.86
C PRO A 60 17.48 -4.04 -2.05
N LEU A 61 17.26 -3.16 -3.04
CA LEU A 61 18.11 -1.98 -3.28
C LEU A 61 17.93 -0.94 -2.17
N LEU A 62 16.69 -0.69 -1.76
CA LEU A 62 16.41 0.21 -0.64
C LEU A 62 16.95 -0.37 0.69
N ALA A 63 16.78 -1.67 0.89
CA ALA A 63 17.30 -2.38 2.06
C ALA A 63 18.83 -2.30 2.11
N GLU A 64 19.53 -2.44 0.99
CA GLU A 64 20.98 -2.31 0.92
C GLU A 64 21.45 -0.91 1.37
N VAL A 65 20.83 0.15 0.87
CA VAL A 65 21.15 1.53 1.27
C VAL A 65 20.92 1.70 2.78
N ALA A 66 19.79 1.21 3.27
CA ALA A 66 19.42 1.38 4.66
C ALA A 66 20.31 0.56 5.62
N ASN A 67 20.69 -0.65 5.24
CA ASN A 67 21.57 -1.53 6.02
C ASN A 67 23.00 -0.99 6.13
N ARG A 68 23.41 -0.13 5.18
CA ARG A 68 24.68 0.63 5.25
C ARG A 68 24.58 1.89 6.12
N GLY A 69 23.47 2.10 6.82
CA GLY A 69 23.20 3.27 7.66
C GLY A 69 22.72 4.52 6.89
N GLY A 70 22.48 4.38 5.58
CA GLY A 70 21.93 5.43 4.74
C GLY A 70 20.43 5.65 4.93
N GLU A 71 19.92 6.74 4.35
CA GLU A 71 18.49 7.07 4.31
C GLU A 71 17.98 6.90 2.86
N PRO A 72 17.27 5.81 2.55
CA PRO A 72 16.76 5.61 1.19
C PRO A 72 15.83 6.76 0.82
N THR A 73 16.06 7.37 -0.34
CA THR A 73 15.17 8.39 -0.90
C THR A 73 14.71 7.96 -2.29
N VAL A 74 13.40 7.95 -2.52
CA VAL A 74 12.77 7.55 -3.79
C VAL A 74 12.00 8.73 -4.37
N ALA A 75 12.22 9.02 -5.65
CA ALA A 75 11.39 9.93 -6.43
C ALA A 75 10.56 9.12 -7.44
N ASP A 76 9.24 9.05 -7.22
CA ASP A 76 8.27 8.38 -8.10
C ASP A 76 7.78 9.38 -9.17
N HIS A 77 8.47 9.39 -10.31
CA HIS A 77 8.14 10.27 -11.44
C HIS A 77 6.94 9.77 -12.22
N GLY A 78 5.92 10.62 -12.38
CA GLY A 78 4.67 10.22 -13.01
C GLY A 78 3.86 9.32 -12.08
N ALA A 79 3.81 9.69 -10.79
CA ALA A 79 3.16 8.91 -9.74
C ALA A 79 1.70 8.58 -10.10
N GLY A 80 1.01 9.42 -10.87
CA GLY A 80 -0.31 9.15 -11.41
C GLY A 80 -1.33 8.92 -10.30
N LYS A 81 -1.95 7.73 -10.30
CA LYS A 81 -2.87 7.32 -9.21
C LYS A 81 -2.13 6.76 -7.97
N SER A 82 -0.80 6.85 -7.95
CA SER A 82 0.12 6.64 -6.82
C SER A 82 0.16 5.24 -6.18
N TYR A 83 -0.27 4.20 -6.89
CA TYR A 83 -0.29 2.83 -6.36
C TYR A 83 1.11 2.37 -5.90
N LEU A 84 2.13 2.57 -6.71
CA LEU A 84 3.48 2.10 -6.37
C LEU A 84 4.04 2.87 -5.18
N GLY A 85 4.02 4.21 -5.22
CA GLY A 85 4.53 5.04 -4.13
C GLY A 85 3.86 4.72 -2.78
N PHE A 86 2.54 4.59 -2.76
CA PHE A 86 1.82 4.23 -1.53
C PHE A 86 2.15 2.81 -1.04
N ILE A 87 2.28 1.84 -1.94
CA ILE A 87 2.67 0.47 -1.56
C ILE A 87 4.12 0.41 -1.08
N LEU A 88 5.04 1.16 -1.70
CA LEU A 88 6.42 1.30 -1.22
C LEU A 88 6.46 1.93 0.17
N TYR A 89 5.69 2.99 0.39
CA TYR A 89 5.56 3.60 1.70
C TYR A 89 5.07 2.58 2.73
N ASP A 90 3.95 1.93 2.44
CA ASP A 90 3.28 1.01 3.35
C ASP A 90 4.14 -0.20 3.73
N LEU A 91 4.80 -0.81 2.74
CA LEU A 91 5.57 -2.03 2.94
C LEU A 91 7.01 -1.78 3.41
N PHE A 92 7.64 -0.67 3.02
CA PHE A 92 9.05 -0.41 3.30
C PHE A 92 9.28 0.77 4.25
N PHE A 93 8.68 1.94 4.01
CA PHE A 93 9.01 3.16 4.75
C PHE A 93 8.22 3.35 6.05
N ARG A 94 6.98 2.87 6.15
CA ARG A 94 6.06 3.10 7.29
C ARG A 94 6.68 2.77 8.65
N ASN A 95 7.48 1.71 8.71
CA ASN A 95 8.07 1.20 9.95
C ASN A 95 9.54 1.63 10.12
N ARG A 96 9.99 2.67 9.40
CA ARG A 96 11.37 3.17 9.46
C ARG A 96 11.37 4.63 9.88
N ASP A 97 12.31 4.98 10.77
CA ASP A 97 12.46 6.36 11.25
C ASP A 97 13.14 7.28 10.22
N ARG A 98 13.79 6.71 9.20
CA ARG A 98 14.61 7.43 8.23
C ARG A 98 14.34 6.97 6.80
N GLY A 99 14.37 7.92 5.87
CA GLY A 99 14.11 7.72 4.45
C GLY A 99 12.83 8.41 3.98
N HIS A 100 12.78 8.70 2.68
CA HIS A 100 11.70 9.49 2.09
C HIS A 100 11.23 8.90 0.76
N ILE A 101 9.95 9.10 0.48
CA ILE A 101 9.38 8.88 -0.84
C ILE A 101 8.62 10.12 -1.30
N TYR A 102 8.92 10.58 -2.51
CA TYR A 102 8.33 11.76 -3.12
C TYR A 102 7.57 11.34 -4.38
N GLY A 103 6.27 11.62 -4.42
CA GLY A 103 5.46 11.48 -5.64
C GLY A 103 5.54 12.75 -6.47
N ILE A 104 5.97 12.65 -7.73
CA ILE A 104 6.03 13.76 -8.67
C ILE A 104 4.95 13.57 -9.73
N GLU A 105 4.00 14.49 -9.75
CA GLU A 105 2.85 14.46 -10.67
C GLU A 105 2.56 15.87 -11.19
N LEU A 106 2.33 15.99 -12.50
CA LEU A 106 2.05 17.25 -13.19
C LEU A 106 0.54 17.54 -13.25
N ARG A 107 -0.27 16.49 -13.26
CA ARG A 107 -1.72 16.58 -13.27
C ARG A 107 -2.24 16.91 -11.88
N GLN A 108 -2.74 18.13 -11.73
CA GLN A 108 -3.21 18.66 -10.44
C GLN A 108 -4.29 17.77 -9.79
N ASP A 109 -5.26 17.26 -10.56
CA ASP A 109 -6.32 16.37 -10.08
C ASP A 109 -5.76 15.09 -9.44
N LEU A 110 -4.72 14.52 -10.04
CA LEU A 110 -4.05 13.33 -9.53
C LEU A 110 -3.19 13.64 -8.30
N GLY A 111 -2.48 14.76 -8.32
CA GLY A 111 -1.68 15.22 -7.19
C GLY A 111 -2.51 15.53 -5.94
N GLU A 112 -3.68 16.18 -6.09
CA GLU A 112 -4.60 16.46 -4.99
C GLU A 112 -5.18 15.18 -4.39
N ARG A 113 -5.59 14.24 -5.24
CA ARG A 113 -6.05 12.92 -4.78
C ARG A 113 -4.94 12.17 -4.03
N ALA A 114 -3.69 12.23 -4.49
CA ALA A 114 -2.59 11.62 -3.77
C ALA A 114 -2.39 12.28 -2.40
N ARG A 115 -2.44 13.61 -2.30
CA ARG A 115 -2.31 14.31 -1.01
C ARG A 115 -3.42 13.97 -0.01
N SER A 116 -4.65 13.68 -0.47
CA SER A 116 -5.73 13.28 0.44
C SER A 116 -5.56 11.87 1.04
N LEU A 117 -4.63 11.07 0.49
CA LEU A 117 -4.35 9.70 0.93
C LEU A 117 -3.06 9.57 1.77
N ALA A 118 -2.25 10.63 1.82
CA ALA A 118 -0.97 10.71 2.53
C ALA A 118 -1.15 11.40 3.88
#